data_AF-A0A350VZM0-F1
#
_entry.id   AF-A0A350VZM0-F1
#
_cell.length_a   1.000
_cell.length_b   1.000
_cell.length_c   1.000
_cell.angle_alpha   90.00
_cell.angle_beta   90.00
_cell.angle_gamma   90.00
#
_symmetry.space_group_name_H-M   'P 1'
#
loop_
_entity.id
_entity.type
_entity.pdbx_description
1 polymer ?
#
loop_
_entity_poly.entity_id
_entity_poly.type
_entity_poly.pdbx_seq_one_letter_code
_entity_poly.pdbx_strand_id
1 'polypeptide(L)'
;MLRKNIEEVIKVKEKTKKALIITALLLVLVGLVLYIAAELGAFKKGDKLQGIRKELTAVELTKLMGNGINLGNTMEAYGHASLGTNAAVSSYETLWGQPVTTQEMITAMKNSGFDTIRIPVAWTNTMNFESGDYTIREDWFARVEEIVGYAMNENMYVIVNDHWDGSW
;
A
#
# COMPACT_ATOMS: atom_id res chain seq x y z
N MET A 1 36.85 49.27 -24.57
CA MET A 1 35.64 48.88 -23.81
C MET A 1 34.71 47.97 -24.64
N LEU A 2 34.35 48.35 -25.87
CA LEU A 2 33.43 47.59 -26.74
C LEU A 2 33.85 46.13 -27.07
N ARG A 3 35.14 45.86 -27.32
CA ARG A 3 35.63 44.50 -27.67
C ARG A 3 35.52 43.49 -26.51
N LYS A 4 35.83 43.91 -25.28
CA LYS A 4 35.69 43.05 -24.08
C LYS A 4 34.23 42.61 -23.87
N ASN A 5 33.29 43.52 -24.09
CA ASN A 5 31.86 43.22 -23.96
C ASN A 5 31.38 42.22 -25.02
N ILE A 6 31.94 42.25 -26.24
CA ILE A 6 31.60 41.30 -27.30
C ILE A 6 32.15 39.89 -26.98
N GLU A 7 33.39 39.80 -26.51
CA GLU A 7 34.00 38.53 -26.08
C GLU A 7 33.24 37.88 -24.92
N GLU A 8 32.77 38.68 -23.97
CA GLU A 8 31.98 38.21 -22.84
C GLU A 8 30.61 37.66 -23.27
N VAL A 9 29.92 38.35 -24.20
CA VAL A 9 28.65 37.88 -24.78
C VAL A 9 28.83 36.57 -25.55
N ILE A 10 29.93 36.41 -26.30
CA ILE A 10 30.24 35.16 -27.02
C ILE A 10 30.46 34.02 -26.04
N LYS A 11 31.24 34.25 -24.97
CA LYS A 11 31.54 33.24 -23.94
C LYS A 11 30.28 32.79 -23.19
N VAL A 12 29.37 33.72 -22.90
CA VAL A 12 28.06 33.39 -22.29
C VAL A 12 27.22 32.53 -23.24
N LYS A 13 27.11 32.91 -24.52
CA LYS A 13 26.36 32.12 -25.51
C LYS A 13 26.92 30.70 -25.70
N GLU A 14 28.25 30.54 -25.72
CA GLU A 14 28.87 29.22 -25.79
C GLU A 14 28.61 28.38 -24.54
N LYS A 15 28.66 28.99 -23.34
CA LYS A 15 28.35 28.30 -22.09
C LYS A 15 26.90 27.82 -22.08
N THR A 16 25.95 28.66 -22.51
CA THR A 16 24.53 28.30 -22.60
C THR A 16 24.29 27.20 -23.64
N LYS A 17 24.95 27.26 -24.81
CA LYS A 17 24.85 26.21 -25.83
C LYS A 17 25.39 24.87 -25.33
N LYS A 18 26.52 24.86 -24.61
CA LYS A 18 27.07 23.65 -23.97
C LYS A 18 26.13 23.10 -22.91
N ALA A 19 25.56 23.95 -22.07
CA ALA A 19 24.57 23.54 -21.06
C ALA A 19 23.33 22.89 -21.71
N LEU A 20 22.79 23.50 -22.78
CA LEU A 20 21.66 22.94 -23.54
C LEU A 20 21.99 21.56 -24.13
N ILE A 21 23.18 21.38 -24.69
CA ILE A 21 23.62 20.09 -25.25
C ILE A 21 23.76 19.04 -24.14
N ILE A 22 24.34 19.40 -23.00
CA ILE A 22 24.48 18.48 -21.85
C ILE A 22 23.10 18.07 -21.32
N THR A 23 22.17 19.01 -21.18
CA THR A 23 20.80 18.71 -20.73
C THR A 23 20.08 17.80 -21.71
N ALA A 24 20.21 18.03 -23.03
CA ALA A 24 19.61 17.18 -24.05
C ALA A 24 20.19 15.74 -24.00
N LEU A 25 21.51 15.61 -23.85
CA LEU A 25 22.17 14.30 -23.73
C LEU A 25 21.76 13.55 -22.45
N LEU A 26 21.60 14.27 -21.33
CA LEU A 26 21.09 13.68 -20.07
C LEU A 26 19.67 13.17 -20.22
N LEU A 27 18.78 13.92 -20.87
CA LEU A 27 17.41 13.49 -21.12
C LEU A 27 17.35 12.24 -22.00
N VAL A 28 18.19 12.18 -23.05
CA VAL A 28 18.31 10.98 -23.89
C VAL A 28 18.84 9.79 -23.09
N LEU A 29 19.87 10.00 -22.25
CA LEU A 29 20.41 8.94 -21.41
C LEU A 29 19.38 8.41 -20.41
N VAL A 30 18.62 9.29 -19.75
CA VAL A 30 17.55 8.90 -18.84
C VAL A 30 16.47 8.13 -19.59
N GLY A 31 16.05 8.59 -20.77
CA GLY A 31 15.10 7.87 -21.62
C GLY A 31 15.60 6.47 -22.02
N LEU A 32 16.89 6.35 -22.35
CA LEU A 32 17.52 5.08 -22.70
C LEU A 32 17.58 4.11 -21.51
N VAL A 33 17.93 4.62 -20.31
CA VAL A 33 17.96 3.84 -19.07
C VAL A 33 16.56 3.35 -18.72
N LEU A 34 15.53 4.21 -18.84
CA LEU A 34 14.14 3.83 -18.60
C LEU A 34 13.65 2.78 -19.61
N TYR A 35 14.02 2.93 -20.88
CA TYR A 35 13.68 1.96 -21.93
C TYR A 35 14.32 0.59 -21.66
N ILE A 36 15.62 0.56 -21.34
CA ILE A 36 16.34 -0.68 -20.99
C ILE A 36 15.73 -1.32 -19.72
N ALA A 37 15.42 -0.53 -18.70
CA ALA A 37 14.79 -1.03 -17.48
C ALA A 37 13.40 -1.65 -17.74
N ALA A 38 12.63 -1.09 -18.68
CA ALA A 38 11.35 -1.66 -19.10
C ALA A 38 11.52 -3.00 -19.84
N GLU A 39 12.43 -3.09 -20.81
CA GLU A 39 12.73 -4.33 -21.57
C GLU A 39 13.31 -5.44 -20.67
N LEU A 40 14.13 -5.08 -19.69
CA LEU A 40 14.66 -6.01 -18.69
C LEU A 40 13.61 -6.41 -17.63
N GLY A 41 12.40 -5.86 -17.69
CA GLY A 41 11.33 -6.18 -16.76
C GLY A 41 11.58 -5.70 -15.34
N ALA A 42 12.41 -4.67 -15.14
CA ALA A 42 12.58 -4.02 -13.84
C ALA A 42 11.28 -3.34 -13.37
N PHE A 43 10.38 -3.04 -14.32
CA PHE A 43 9.02 -2.58 -14.09
C PHE A 43 8.00 -3.63 -14.55
N LYS A 44 8.13 -4.89 -14.11
CA LYS A 44 7.04 -5.84 -14.26
C LYS A 44 5.89 -5.41 -13.36
N LYS A 45 4.79 -4.97 -13.98
CA LYS A 45 3.48 -4.97 -13.30
C LYS A 45 3.22 -6.42 -12.89
N GLY A 46 3.27 -6.69 -11.59
CA GLY A 46 3.08 -8.03 -11.04
C GLY A 46 1.82 -8.65 -11.64
N ASP A 47 1.96 -9.84 -12.19
CA ASP A 47 0.81 -10.61 -12.64
C ASP A 47 -0.10 -10.78 -11.42
N LYS A 48 -1.38 -10.39 -11.50
CA LYS A 48 -2.31 -10.43 -10.34
C LYS A 48 -2.47 -11.84 -9.73
N LEU A 49 -1.91 -12.86 -10.39
CA LEU A 49 -1.98 -14.27 -10.02
C LEU A 49 -0.61 -14.86 -9.59
N GLN A 50 0.49 -14.10 -9.63
CA GLN A 50 1.77 -14.53 -9.05
C GLN A 50 1.67 -14.52 -7.52
N GLY A 51 1.29 -15.66 -6.93
CA GLY A 51 1.16 -15.81 -5.48
C GLY A 51 0.16 -16.89 -5.03
N ILE A 52 -0.74 -17.34 -5.93
CA ILE A 52 -1.67 -18.42 -5.60
C ILE A 52 -0.96 -19.77 -5.76
N ARG A 53 -0.58 -20.38 -4.64
CA ARG A 53 -0.03 -21.75 -4.58
C ARG A 53 -1.16 -22.78 -4.72
N LYS A 54 -1.46 -23.17 -5.96
CA LYS A 54 -2.53 -24.13 -6.31
C LYS A 54 -2.16 -25.58 -5.98
N GLU A 55 -0.88 -25.83 -5.78
CA GLU A 55 -0.28 -27.13 -5.52
C GLU A 55 -0.34 -27.56 -4.05
N LEU A 56 -0.71 -26.67 -3.12
CA LEU A 56 -0.80 -26.99 -1.70
C LEU A 56 -2.24 -27.33 -1.29
N THR A 57 -2.41 -28.42 -0.55
CA THR A 57 -3.64 -28.65 0.23
C THR A 57 -3.74 -27.65 1.40
N ALA A 58 -4.95 -27.48 1.94
CA ALA A 58 -5.15 -26.63 3.12
C ALA A 58 -4.27 -27.06 4.31
N VAL A 59 -4.08 -28.37 4.52
CA VAL A 59 -3.24 -28.91 5.61
C VAL A 59 -1.75 -28.66 5.37
N GLU A 60 -1.30 -28.68 4.11
CA GLU A 60 0.09 -28.32 3.79
C GLU A 60 0.33 -26.82 3.94
N LEU A 61 -0.65 -25.99 3.58
CA LEU A 61 -0.57 -24.55 3.78
C LEU A 61 -0.46 -24.17 5.26
N THR A 62 -1.25 -24.78 6.16
CA THR A 62 -1.20 -24.46 7.60
C THR A 62 0.16 -24.75 8.22
N LYS A 63 0.90 -25.75 7.73
CA LYS A 63 2.27 -26.02 8.19
C LYS A 63 3.24 -24.89 7.85
N LEU A 64 2.97 -24.12 6.79
CA LEU A 64 3.81 -23.00 6.36
C LEU A 64 3.44 -21.68 7.04
N MET A 65 2.24 -21.59 7.64
CA MET A 65 1.71 -20.37 8.24
C MET A 65 2.42 -19.97 9.56
N GLY A 66 3.15 -20.87 10.19
CA GLY A 66 3.93 -20.57 11.40
C GLY A 66 3.07 -20.04 12.55
N ASN A 67 3.66 -19.17 13.39
CA ASN A 67 2.94 -18.56 14.52
C ASN A 67 2.04 -17.41 14.06
N GLY A 68 0.82 -17.36 14.60
CA GLY A 68 -0.20 -16.37 14.25
C GLY A 68 -0.43 -15.31 15.32
N ILE A 69 -0.78 -14.09 14.90
CA ILE A 69 -1.30 -13.00 15.74
C ILE A 69 -2.58 -12.40 15.13
N ASN A 70 -3.45 -11.82 15.96
CA ASN A 70 -4.62 -11.05 15.50
C ASN A 70 -4.35 -9.55 15.66
N LEU A 71 -4.69 -8.75 14.66
CA LEU A 71 -4.81 -7.30 14.78
C LEU A 71 -6.17 -6.95 15.40
N GLY A 72 -6.30 -7.27 16.69
CA GLY A 72 -7.57 -7.20 17.41
C GLY A 72 -7.95 -5.79 17.86
N ASN A 73 -9.24 -5.55 18.05
CA ASN A 73 -9.87 -4.30 18.45
C ASN A 73 -9.55 -3.11 17.54
N THR A 74 -9.31 -3.39 16.25
CA THR A 74 -8.91 -2.42 15.22
C THR A 74 -10.00 -2.30 14.16
N MET A 75 -9.89 -2.99 13.02
CA MET A 75 -10.87 -2.88 11.92
C MET A 75 -12.21 -3.59 12.23
N GLU A 76 -12.24 -4.43 13.25
CA GLU A 76 -13.44 -5.06 13.79
C GLU A 76 -14.18 -4.23 14.83
N ALA A 77 -13.61 -3.08 15.24
CA ALA A 77 -14.26 -2.23 16.22
C ALA A 77 -15.55 -1.65 15.61
N TYR A 78 -16.68 -2.22 16.04
CA TYR A 78 -17.98 -1.90 15.47
C TYR A 78 -18.48 -0.55 16.01
N GLY A 79 -18.62 0.39 15.09
CA GLY A 79 -19.08 1.75 15.33
C GLY A 79 -20.33 2.12 14.55
N HIS A 80 -20.94 1.22 13.79
CA HIS A 80 -22.14 1.53 13.00
C HIS A 80 -23.23 2.21 13.84
N ALA A 81 -23.55 1.67 15.02
CA ALA A 81 -24.59 2.21 15.90
C ALA A 81 -24.24 3.58 16.51
N SER A 82 -22.96 3.88 16.73
CA SER A 82 -22.50 5.10 17.42
C SER A 82 -22.01 6.20 16.48
N LEU A 83 -21.47 5.84 15.32
CA LEU A 83 -20.83 6.72 14.34
C LEU A 83 -21.60 6.80 13.02
N GLY A 84 -22.60 5.93 12.82
CA GLY A 84 -23.27 5.77 11.53
C GLY A 84 -22.36 5.13 10.49
N THR A 85 -22.62 5.38 9.21
CA THR A 85 -21.88 4.83 8.06
C THR A 85 -20.92 5.82 7.38
N ASN A 86 -20.93 7.09 7.82
CA ASN A 86 -20.26 8.19 7.13
C ASN A 86 -19.06 8.77 7.89
N ALA A 87 -18.71 8.23 9.07
CA ALA A 87 -17.57 8.74 9.82
C ALA A 87 -16.24 8.45 9.11
N ALA A 88 -15.18 9.14 9.51
CA ALA A 88 -13.85 8.87 9.00
C ALA A 88 -13.42 7.43 9.34
N VAL A 89 -12.69 6.77 8.44
CA VAL A 89 -12.19 5.39 8.63
C VAL A 89 -11.44 5.24 9.96
N SER A 90 -10.57 6.20 10.28
CA SER A 90 -9.80 6.20 11.54
C SER A 90 -10.68 6.26 12.79
N SER A 91 -11.89 6.83 12.71
CA SER A 91 -12.81 6.86 13.84
C SER A 91 -13.32 5.48 14.21
N TYR A 92 -13.53 4.58 13.24
CA TYR A 92 -13.87 3.19 13.51
C TYR A 92 -12.63 2.39 13.92
N GLU A 93 -11.52 2.51 13.17
CA GLU A 93 -10.28 1.75 13.42
C GLU A 93 -9.73 1.95 14.84
N THR A 94 -9.93 3.15 15.41
CA THR A 94 -9.45 3.51 16.75
C THR A 94 -10.53 3.44 17.84
N LEU A 95 -11.76 3.05 17.49
CA LEU A 95 -12.94 3.15 18.37
C LEU A 95 -12.78 2.37 19.69
N TRP A 96 -12.08 1.23 19.66
CA TRP A 96 -11.80 0.42 20.86
C TRP A 96 -10.39 0.62 21.42
N GLY A 97 -9.79 1.78 21.15
CA GLY A 97 -8.59 2.28 21.81
C GLY A 97 -7.26 1.88 21.17
N GLN A 98 -7.28 1.14 20.06
CA GLN A 98 -6.07 0.91 19.26
C GLN A 98 -5.67 2.18 18.49
N PRO A 99 -4.37 2.40 18.24
CA PRO A 99 -3.95 3.45 17.33
C PRO A 99 -4.31 3.10 15.88
N VAL A 100 -4.19 4.07 14.98
CA VAL A 100 -4.20 3.79 13.54
C VAL A 100 -3.02 2.86 13.23
N THR A 101 -3.31 1.75 12.55
CA THR A 101 -2.33 0.74 12.17
C THR A 101 -1.29 1.33 11.23
N THR A 102 -0.03 0.98 11.44
CA THR A 102 1.09 1.44 10.62
C THR A 102 1.91 0.26 10.14
N GLN A 103 2.70 0.45 9.08
CA GLN A 103 3.65 -0.56 8.59
C GLN A 103 4.60 -0.99 9.73
N GLU A 104 5.12 -0.02 10.50
CA GLU A 104 6.08 -0.27 11.57
C GLU A 104 5.54 -1.20 12.66
N MET A 105 4.24 -1.10 12.98
CA MET A 105 3.59 -2.01 13.92
C MET A 105 3.60 -3.46 13.40
N ILE A 106 3.27 -3.65 12.11
CA ILE A 106 3.24 -4.98 11.48
C ILE A 106 4.66 -5.54 11.32
N THR A 107 5.64 -4.72 10.94
CA THR A 107 7.06 -5.08 10.92
C THR A 107 7.54 -5.52 12.31
N ALA A 108 7.13 -4.82 13.37
CA ALA A 108 7.47 -5.20 14.75
C ALA A 108 6.85 -6.55 15.14
N MET A 109 5.61 -6.83 14.72
CA MET A 109 4.99 -8.16 14.90
C MET A 109 5.79 -9.24 14.17
N LYS A 110 6.17 -9.02 12.90
CA LYS A 110 7.01 -9.96 12.15
C LYS A 110 8.34 -10.23 12.86
N ASN A 111 9.03 -9.18 13.29
CA ASN A 111 10.29 -9.27 14.01
C ASN A 111 10.15 -9.96 15.39
N SER A 112 8.95 -10.00 15.94
CA SER A 112 8.63 -10.74 17.17
C SER A 112 8.38 -12.24 16.93
N GLY A 113 8.44 -12.71 15.68
CA GLY A 113 8.34 -14.12 15.32
C GLY A 113 6.97 -14.59 14.84
N PHE A 114 6.08 -13.66 14.47
CA PHE A 114 4.80 -14.00 13.84
C PHE A 114 4.96 -14.13 12.31
N ASP A 115 4.46 -15.21 11.76
CA ASP A 115 4.48 -15.51 10.33
C ASP A 115 3.11 -15.33 9.67
N THR A 116 2.05 -15.33 10.49
CA THR A 116 0.68 -15.08 10.05
C THR A 116 0.06 -13.95 10.86
N ILE A 117 -0.69 -13.08 10.20
CA ILE A 117 -1.58 -12.12 10.85
C ILE A 117 -3.03 -12.34 10.40
N ARG A 118 -3.95 -12.32 11.35
CA ARG A 118 -5.38 -12.24 11.08
C ARG A 118 -5.86 -10.80 11.28
N ILE A 119 -6.49 -10.25 10.26
CA ILE A 119 -7.09 -8.91 10.24
C ILE A 119 -8.61 -9.09 10.25
N PRO A 120 -9.23 -9.06 11.43
CA PRO A 120 -10.67 -9.11 11.53
C PRO A 120 -11.30 -7.76 11.21
N VAL A 121 -12.43 -7.79 10.51
CA VAL A 121 -13.09 -6.58 9.97
C VAL A 121 -14.59 -6.64 10.24
N ALA A 122 -15.15 -5.50 10.63
CA ALA A 122 -16.59 -5.24 10.64
C ALA A 122 -16.95 -4.43 9.39
N TRP A 123 -17.50 -5.09 8.37
CA TRP A 123 -17.82 -4.49 7.07
C TRP A 123 -19.06 -3.59 7.12
N THR A 124 -19.98 -3.90 8.04
CA THR A 124 -21.23 -3.14 8.25
C THR A 124 -20.99 -1.71 8.73
N ASN A 125 -19.81 -1.41 9.30
CA ASN A 125 -19.44 -0.07 9.73
C ASN A 125 -19.63 1.01 8.66
N THR A 126 -19.47 0.64 7.39
CA THR A 126 -19.56 1.58 6.26
C THR A 126 -20.57 1.13 5.20
N MET A 127 -21.59 0.39 5.62
CA MET A 127 -22.63 -0.18 4.76
C MET A 127 -24.00 0.24 5.26
N ASN A 128 -24.89 0.69 4.36
CA ASN A 128 -26.25 1.07 4.71
C ASN A 128 -27.23 -0.11 4.54
N PHE A 129 -26.89 -1.24 5.18
CA PHE A 129 -27.59 -2.51 5.01
C PHE A 129 -29.05 -2.44 5.46
N GLU A 130 -29.38 -1.57 6.42
CA GLU A 130 -30.74 -1.35 6.91
C GLU A 130 -31.68 -0.82 5.82
N SER A 131 -31.16 -0.06 4.85
CA SER A 131 -31.93 0.37 3.67
C SER A 131 -31.85 -0.61 2.48
N GLY A 132 -31.21 -1.77 2.67
CA GLY A 132 -30.95 -2.75 1.61
C GLY A 132 -29.76 -2.42 0.71
N ASP A 133 -28.93 -1.44 1.08
CA ASP A 133 -27.71 -1.10 0.33
C ASP A 133 -26.50 -1.75 0.99
N TYR A 134 -26.02 -2.82 0.36
CA TYR A 134 -24.88 -3.61 0.82
C TYR A 134 -23.54 -3.13 0.26
N THR A 135 -23.49 -1.91 -0.28
CA THR A 135 -22.26 -1.34 -0.81
C THR A 135 -21.31 -0.99 0.34
N ILE A 136 -20.11 -1.56 0.31
CA ILE A 136 -19.02 -1.18 1.21
C ILE A 136 -18.38 0.09 0.65
N ARG A 137 -18.17 1.09 1.51
CA ARG A 137 -17.50 2.33 1.10
C ARG A 137 -16.07 2.06 0.62
N GLU A 138 -15.69 2.68 -0.50
CA GLU A 138 -14.41 2.40 -1.18
C GLU A 138 -13.17 2.68 -0.30
N ASP A 139 -13.21 3.73 0.54
CA ASP A 139 -12.12 4.09 1.45
C ASP A 139 -11.94 3.08 2.61
N TRP A 140 -13.01 2.42 3.05
CA TRP A 140 -12.96 1.34 4.04
C TRP A 140 -12.26 0.13 3.45
N PHE A 141 -12.66 -0.26 2.23
CA PHE A 141 -12.03 -1.36 1.50
C PHE A 141 -10.55 -1.07 1.22
N ALA A 142 -10.23 0.15 0.77
CA ALA A 142 -8.86 0.59 0.53
C ALA A 142 -8.01 0.58 1.81
N ARG A 143 -8.59 0.93 2.97
CA ARG A 143 -7.86 0.85 4.24
C ARG A 143 -7.57 -0.59 4.65
N VAL A 144 -8.51 -1.51 4.48
CA VAL A 144 -8.25 -2.94 4.73
C VAL A 144 -7.17 -3.45 3.78
N GLU A 145 -7.22 -3.09 2.50
CA GLU A 145 -6.17 -3.41 1.51
C GLU A 145 -4.80 -2.85 1.92
N GLU A 146 -4.75 -1.63 2.44
CA GLU A 146 -3.51 -1.02 2.92
C GLU A 146 -2.89 -1.82 4.08
N ILE A 147 -3.68 -2.20 5.08
CA ILE A 147 -3.21 -2.98 6.23
C ILE A 147 -2.77 -4.39 5.79
N VAL A 148 -3.51 -5.02 4.86
CA VAL A 148 -3.09 -6.27 4.21
C VAL A 148 -1.74 -6.08 3.52
N GLY A 149 -1.59 -4.97 2.78
CA GLY A 149 -0.35 -4.58 2.11
C GLY A 149 0.84 -4.51 3.07
N TYR A 150 0.64 -3.96 4.28
CA TYR A 150 1.70 -3.92 5.29
C TYR A 150 2.22 -5.31 5.66
N ALA A 151 1.32 -6.28 5.85
CA ALA A 151 1.69 -7.65 6.18
C ALA A 151 2.31 -8.38 4.99
N MET A 152 1.82 -8.13 3.78
CA MET A 152 2.38 -8.70 2.55
C MET A 152 3.80 -8.19 2.27
N ASN A 153 4.10 -6.91 2.58
CA ASN A 153 5.46 -6.36 2.49
C ASN A 153 6.45 -7.10 3.41
N GLU A 154 5.97 -7.64 4.53
CA GLU A 154 6.76 -8.42 5.49
C GLU A 154 6.78 -9.94 5.20
N ASN A 155 6.23 -10.35 4.03
CA ASN A 155 6.06 -11.75 3.64
C ASN A 155 5.30 -12.59 4.67
N MET A 156 4.33 -11.99 5.36
CA MET A 156 3.43 -12.70 6.27
C MET A 156 2.27 -13.34 5.49
N TYR A 157 1.71 -14.43 6.02
CA TYR A 157 0.38 -14.88 5.59
C TYR A 157 -0.68 -13.98 6.22
N VAL A 158 -1.74 -13.71 5.47
CA VAL A 158 -2.82 -12.83 5.92
C VAL A 158 -4.14 -13.59 5.87
N ILE A 159 -4.89 -13.53 6.97
CA ILE A 159 -6.27 -14.01 7.04
C ILE A 159 -7.17 -12.78 7.22
N VAL A 160 -8.11 -12.58 6.30
CA VAL A 160 -9.18 -11.59 6.44
C VAL A 160 -10.50 -12.34 6.62
N ASN A 161 -11.36 -11.83 7.49
CA ASN A 161 -12.71 -12.37 7.65
C ASN A 161 -13.75 -11.25 7.80
N ASP A 162 -15.00 -11.67 7.76
CA ASP A 162 -16.12 -10.97 8.36
C ASP A 162 -16.18 -11.36 9.85
N HIS A 163 -16.11 -10.38 10.76
CA HIS A 163 -15.98 -10.62 12.19
C HIS A 163 -17.24 -10.34 13.01
N TRP A 164 -17.40 -9.11 13.50
CA TRP A 164 -18.59 -8.71 14.26
C TRP A 164 -19.30 -7.56 13.56
N ASP A 165 -20.32 -7.91 12.79
CA ASP A 165 -21.12 -7.00 11.99
C ASP A 165 -22.45 -6.61 12.68
N GLY A 166 -22.36 -6.37 13.98
CA GLY A 166 -23.50 -5.97 14.84
C GLY A 166 -24.29 -7.13 15.45
N SER A 167 -24.06 -8.37 15.01
CA SER A 167 -24.59 -9.61 15.58
C SER A 167 -23.70 -10.81 15.20
N TRP A 168 -23.97 -11.98 15.79
CA TRP A 168 -23.51 -13.31 15.33
C TRP A 168 -24.58 -14.02 14.49
#